data_AF-A0A7Y0Q1W7-F1
#
_entry.id   AF-A0A7Y0Q1W7-F1
#
_cell.length_a   1.000
_cell.length_b   1.000
_cell.length_c   1.000
_cell.angle_alpha   90.00
_cell.angle_beta   90.00
_cell.angle_gamma   90.00
#
_symmetry.space_group_name_H-M   'P 1'
#
loop_
_entity.id
_entity.type
_entity.pdbx_description
1 polymer ?
#
loop_
_entity_poly.entity_id
_entity_poly.type
_entity_poly.pdbx_seq_one_letter_code
_entity_poly.pdbx_strand_id
1 'polypeptide(L)' 'MKWLKEIYDLFVDDPKLAILALAALAIGLIIAKAGARSVAGLVIFLIVAGSLWYSTRSD' A
#
# COMPACT_ATOMS: atom_id res chain seq x y z
N MET A 1 -18.21 -8.69 3.13
CA MET A 1 -17.86 -7.76 4.23
C MET A 1 -16.74 -8.27 5.13
N LYS A 2 -16.64 -9.59 5.44
CA LYS A 2 -15.52 -10.15 6.22
C LYS A 2 -14.13 -9.86 5.61
N TRP A 3 -13.99 -10.05 4.30
CA TRP A 3 -12.72 -9.81 3.59
C TRP A 3 -12.19 -8.37 3.71
N LEU A 4 -13.08 -7.38 3.61
CA LEU A 4 -12.70 -5.97 3.77
C LEU A 4 -12.23 -5.68 5.20
N LYS A 5 -12.80 -6.39 6.17
CA LYS A 5 -12.47 -6.27 7.59
C LYS A 5 -11.13 -6.92 7.90
N GLU A 6 -10.85 -8.09 7.33
CA GLU A 6 -9.54 -8.75 7.45
C GLU A 6 -8.41 -7.90 6.86
N ILE A 7 -8.63 -7.26 5.70
CA ILE A 7 -7.65 -6.33 5.15
C ILE A 7 -7.48 -5.12 6.08
N TYR A 8 -8.57 -4.57 6.60
CA TYR A 8 -8.53 -3.44 7.51
C TYR A 8 -7.76 -3.78 8.80
N ASP A 9 -8.07 -4.92 9.41
CA ASP A 9 -7.38 -5.43 10.61
C ASP A 9 -5.89 -5.68 10.30
N LEU A 10 -5.53 -6.22 9.13
CA LEU A 10 -4.14 -6.39 8.71
C LEU A 10 -3.36 -5.07 8.61
N PHE A 11 -4.03 -3.97 8.22
CA PHE A 11 -3.42 -2.65 8.17
C PHE A 11 -3.44 -1.93 9.53
N VAL A 12 -4.39 -2.22 10.40
CA VAL A 12 -4.53 -1.59 11.72
C VAL A 12 -3.67 -2.27 12.78
N ASP A 13 -3.59 -3.61 12.76
CA ASP A 13 -2.82 -4.40 13.71
C ASP A 13 -1.31 -4.34 13.42
N ASP A 14 -0.93 -4.05 12.18
CA ASP A 14 0.47 -4.00 11.76
C ASP A 14 0.90 -2.55 11.40
N PRO A 15 1.32 -1.74 12.39
CA PRO A 15 1.60 -0.31 12.20
C PRO A 15 2.70 -0.04 11.15
N LYS A 16 3.56 -1.03 10.86
CA LYS A 16 4.57 -0.94 9.78
C LYS A 16 3.92 -0.95 8.40
N LEU A 17 2.90 -1.79 8.18
CA LEU A 17 2.17 -1.84 6.91
C LEU A 17 1.37 -0.56 6.68
N ALA A 18 0.75 0.00 7.74
CA ALA A 18 0.05 1.28 7.64
C ALA A 18 0.99 2.42 7.20
N ILE A 19 2.18 2.51 7.79
CA ILE A 19 3.17 3.54 7.46
C ILE A 19 3.67 3.35 6.02
N LEU A 20 3.95 2.12 5.61
CA LEU A 20 4.36 1.81 4.24
C LEU A 20 3.29 2.16 3.20
N ALA A 21 2.02 1.87 3.50
CA ALA A 21 0.90 2.23 2.64
C ALA A 21 0.73 3.75 2.51
N LEU A 22 0.83 4.49 3.62
CA LEU A 22 0.79 5.96 3.61
C LEU A 22 1.97 6.56 2.82
N ALA A 23 3.17 6.03 2.99
CA ALA A 23 4.35 6.46 2.24
C ALA A 23 4.19 6.18 0.73
N ALA A 24 3.68 5.00 0.36
CA ALA A 24 3.38 4.65 -1.03
C ALA A 24 2.38 5.63 -1.66
N LEU A 25 1.32 5.96 -0.92
CA LEU A 25 0.27 6.87 -1.37
C LEU A 25 0.81 8.29 -1.55
N ALA A 26 1.66 8.77 -0.64
CA ALA A 26 2.35 10.06 -0.76
C ALA A 26 3.25 10.13 -2.01
N ILE A 27 4.05 9.09 -2.26
CA ILE A 27 4.91 9.00 -3.45
C ILE A 27 4.08 8.99 -4.73
N GLY A 28 3.00 8.19 -4.77
CA GLY A 28 2.10 8.17 -5.92
C GLY A 28 1.40 9.52 -6.15
N LEU A 29 1.08 10.27 -5.11
CA LEU A 29 0.50 11.61 -5.23
C LEU A 29 1.49 12.60 -5.88
N ILE A 30 2.78 12.51 -5.53
CA ILE A 30 3.85 13.30 -6.14
C ILE A 30 4.00 12.95 -7.63
N ILE A 31 4.01 11.66 -7.97
CA ILE A 31 4.13 11.18 -9.36
C ILE A 31 2.89 11.55 -10.18
N ALA A 32 1.70 11.45 -9.60
CA ALA A 32 0.44 11.82 -10.24
C ALA A 32 0.39 13.33 -10.53
N LYS A 33 0.93 14.16 -9.62
CA LYS A 33 1.08 15.59 -9.80
C LYS A 33 2.05 15.94 -10.94
N ALA A 34 3.04 15.10 -11.22
CA ALA A 34 3.97 15.23 -12.34
C ALA A 34 3.35 14.86 -13.71
N GLY A 35 2.06 14.48 -13.77
CA GLY A 35 1.35 14.17 -15.01
C GLY A 35 1.35 12.68 -15.39
N ALA A 36 2.09 11.84 -14.68
CA ALA A 36 2.19 10.40 -14.94
C ALA A 36 1.16 9.59 -14.12
N ARG A 37 -0.13 9.94 -14.22
CA ARG A 37 -1.21 9.35 -13.39
C ARG A 37 -1.31 7.83 -13.48
N SER A 38 -1.14 7.25 -14.68
CA SER A 38 -1.18 5.79 -14.87
C SER A 38 0.02 5.09 -14.22
N VAL A 39 1.18 5.74 -14.20
CA VAL A 39 2.40 5.19 -13.58
C VAL A 39 2.34 5.32 -12.06
N ALA A 40 1.78 6.41 -11.55
CA ALA A 40 1.59 6.64 -10.12
C ALA A 40 0.76 5.55 -9.44
N GLY A 41 -0.38 5.19 -10.04
CA GLY A 41 -1.23 4.10 -9.51
C GLY A 41 -0.52 2.76 -9.52
N LEU A 42 0.28 2.50 -10.56
CA LEU A 42 1.05 1.25 -10.71
C LEU A 42 2.18 1.17 -9.69
N VAL A 43 2.85 2.28 -9.39
CA VAL A 43 3.88 2.37 -8.34
C VAL A 43 3.27 2.16 -6.96
N ILE A 44 2.14 2.80 -6.64
CA ILE A 44 1.43 2.56 -5.37
C ILE A 44 1.08 1.06 -5.24
N PHE A 45 0.49 0.48 -6.30
CA PHE A 45 0.09 -0.92 -6.31
C PHE A 45 1.27 -1.86 -6.06
N LEU A 46 2.41 -1.65 -6.73
CA LEU A 46 3.60 -2.48 -6.56
C LEU A 46 4.19 -2.37 -5.15
N ILE A 47 4.23 -1.17 -4.56
CA ILE A 47 4.75 -0.97 -3.21
C ILE A 47 3.86 -1.67 -2.19
N VAL A 48 2.54 -1.46 -2.27
CA VAL A 48 1.57 -2.07 -1.34
C VAL A 48 1.51 -3.59 -1.49
N ALA A 49 1.49 -4.10 -2.73
CA ALA A 49 1.51 -5.54 -2.99
C ALA A 49 2.82 -6.20 -2.51
N GLY A 50 3.96 -5.53 -2.74
CA GLY A 50 5.26 -5.99 -2.24
C GLY A 50 5.34 -6.02 -0.72
N SER A 51 4.82 -4.98 -0.05
CA SER A 51 4.78 -4.96 1.42
C SER A 51 3.87 -6.05 1.99
N LEU A 52 2.71 -6.29 1.39
CA LEU A 52 1.80 -7.37 1.80
C LEU A 52 2.43 -8.75 1.59
N TRP A 53 3.08 -8.97 0.45
CA TRP A 53 3.80 -10.22 0.17
C TRP A 53 4.93 -10.48 1.16
N TYR A 54 5.70 -9.44 1.50
CA TYR A 54 6.78 -9.56 2.49
C TYR A 54 6.23 -9.85 3.89
N SER A 55 5.15 -9.18 4.30
CA SER A 55 4.52 -9.40 5.61
C SER A 55 3.96 -10.80 5.75
N THR A 56 3.15 -11.24 4.77
CA THR A 56 2.53 -12.58 4.74
C THR A 56 3.51 -13.74 4.64
N ARG A 57 4.78 -13.48 4.29
CA ARG A 57 5.83 -14.49 4.18
C ARG A 57 6.88 -14.43 5.29
N SER A 58 6.85 -13.38 6.11
CA SER A 58 7.72 -13.23 7.28
C SER A 58 7.07 -13.66 8.59
N ASP A 59 5.76 -13.98 8.56
CA ASP A 59 5.03 -14.80 9.55
C ASP A 59 5.14 -16.29 9.20
#